data_AF-W4V538-F1
#
_entry.id   AF-W4V538-F1
#
_cell.length_a   1.000
_cell.length_b   1.000
_cell.length_c   1.000
_cell.angle_alpha   90.00
_cell.angle_beta   90.00
_cell.angle_gamma   90.00
#
_symmetry.space_group_name_H-M   'P 1'
#
loop_
_entity.id
_entity.type
_entity.pdbx_description
1 polymer ?
#
loop_
_entity_poly.entity_id
_entity_poly.type
_entity_poly.pdbx_seq_one_letter_code
_entity_poly.pdbx_strand_id
1 'polypeptide(L)'
;MQVGANSGNTLYIDLADMRSSSIGISKVDLINQPSLAIEQFDSGISIVSGFRSRLGAMQNRLEHALDISNLDSENTISSEARIRDAVCAKEIISISRSSILSKASIAMLSQARKQPKMVLHLLRAS
;
A
#
# COMPACT_ATOMS: atom_id res chain seq x y z
N MET A 1 -16.73 8.12 -3.09
CA MET A 1 -15.25 8.03 -3.16
C MET A 1 -14.81 6.78 -2.41
N GLN A 2 -13.96 5.95 -3.00
CA GLN A 2 -13.44 4.74 -2.36
C GLN A 2 -12.27 5.10 -1.44
N VAL A 3 -12.36 4.72 -0.18
CA VAL A 3 -11.45 5.11 0.91
C VAL A 3 -10.83 3.88 1.62
N GLY A 4 -10.85 2.72 0.97
CA GLY A 4 -10.31 1.49 1.54
C GLY A 4 -9.99 0.41 0.51
N ALA A 5 -9.13 -0.53 0.92
CA ALA A 5 -8.58 -1.60 0.09
C ALA A 5 -9.63 -2.63 -0.40
N ASN A 6 -10.80 -2.70 0.24
CA ASN A 6 -11.88 -3.62 -0.13
C ASN A 6 -12.97 -2.93 -0.96
N SER A 7 -13.56 -3.69 -1.90
CA SER A 7 -14.74 -3.27 -2.67
C SER A 7 -15.89 -2.91 -1.73
N GLY A 8 -16.43 -1.68 -1.86
CA GLY A 8 -17.55 -1.19 -1.06
C GLY A 8 -17.20 -0.23 0.08
N ASN A 9 -15.91 0.01 0.37
CA ASN A 9 -15.52 1.06 1.32
C ASN A 9 -15.62 2.45 0.68
N THR A 10 -16.85 2.92 0.46
CA THR A 10 -17.11 4.27 -0.05
C THR A 10 -17.51 5.20 1.09
N LEU A 11 -16.82 6.34 1.21
CA LEU A 11 -17.25 7.40 2.11
C LEU A 11 -18.34 8.23 1.41
N TYR A 12 -19.51 8.27 2.03
CA TYR A 12 -20.59 9.18 1.67
C TYR A 12 -20.50 10.41 2.57
N ILE A 13 -20.33 11.58 1.96
CA ILE A 13 -20.39 12.86 2.67
C ILE A 13 -21.78 13.42 2.39
N ASP A 14 -22.65 13.39 3.41
CA ASP A 14 -23.93 14.05 3.34
C ASP A 14 -23.73 15.54 3.61
N LEU A 15 -23.95 16.37 2.57
CA LEU A 15 -23.81 17.81 2.66
C LEU A 15 -25.15 18.39 3.07
N ALA A 16 -25.27 18.81 4.32
CA ALA A 16 -26.44 19.54 4.80
C ALA A 16 -26.59 20.87 4.04
N ASP A 17 -27.83 21.25 3.72
CA ASP A 17 -28.12 22.53 3.06
C ASP A 17 -27.84 23.70 4.00
N MET A 18 -26.87 24.54 3.62
CA MET A 18 -26.40 25.69 4.40
C MET A 18 -26.90 27.04 3.87
N ARG A 19 -27.90 27.06 2.99
CA ARG A 19 -28.51 28.31 2.51
C ARG A 19 -29.19 29.05 3.67
N SER A 20 -29.25 30.38 3.57
CA SER A 20 -29.86 31.26 4.59
C SER A 20 -31.29 30.87 4.95
N SER A 21 -32.05 30.31 4.02
CA SER A 21 -33.40 29.78 4.25
C SER A 21 -33.42 28.48 5.04
N SER A 22 -32.41 27.61 4.87
CA SER A 22 -32.27 26.32 5.56
C SER A 22 -31.76 26.49 7.00
N ILE A 23 -30.82 27.43 7.20
CA ILE A 23 -30.25 27.71 8.53
C ILE A 23 -31.00 28.81 9.31
N GLY A 24 -32.17 29.24 8.83
CA GLY A 24 -33.09 30.11 9.59
C GLY A 24 -32.74 31.60 9.61
N ILE A 25 -31.78 32.08 8.81
CA ILE A 25 -31.34 33.50 8.79
C ILE A 25 -31.91 34.32 7.62
N SER A 26 -32.86 33.78 6.84
CA SER A 26 -33.37 34.46 5.64
C SER A 26 -34.33 35.62 5.89
N LYS A 27 -34.96 35.70 7.08
CA LYS A 27 -35.96 36.73 7.42
C LYS A 27 -35.66 37.38 8.78
N VAL A 28 -34.39 37.68 9.01
CA VAL A 28 -33.95 38.34 10.23
C VAL A 28 -34.39 39.81 10.19
N ASP A 29 -35.13 40.26 11.21
CA ASP A 29 -35.57 41.65 11.34
C ASP A 29 -34.66 42.40 12.34
N LEU A 30 -33.74 43.21 11.81
CA LEU A 30 -32.83 44.02 12.61
C LEU A 30 -33.47 45.33 13.12
N ILE A 31 -34.63 45.72 12.58
CA ILE A 31 -35.23 47.03 12.85
C ILE A 31 -36.23 46.93 14.01
N ASN A 32 -37.12 45.93 13.99
CA ASN A 32 -38.17 45.82 14.99
C ASN A 32 -37.82 44.85 16.14
N GLN A 33 -36.91 43.90 15.91
CA GLN A 33 -36.57 42.86 16.88
C GLN A 33 -35.06 42.53 16.93
N PRO A 34 -34.20 43.50 17.26
CA PRO A 34 -32.74 43.34 17.20
C PRO A 34 -32.20 42.22 18.10
N SER A 35 -32.81 41.96 19.26
CA SER A 35 -32.37 40.89 20.17
C SER A 35 -32.63 39.49 19.59
N LEU A 36 -33.81 39.29 18.97
CA LEU A 36 -34.15 38.02 18.31
C LEU A 36 -33.32 37.82 17.04
N ALA A 37 -32.95 38.91 16.36
CA ALA A 37 -32.06 38.85 15.21
C ALA A 37 -30.67 38.31 15.58
N ILE A 38 -30.09 38.76 16.69
CA ILE A 38 -28.80 38.26 17.18
C ILE A 38 -28.89 36.78 17.51
N GLU A 39 -29.95 36.34 18.20
CA GLU A 39 -30.16 34.93 18.55
C GLU A 39 -30.27 34.03 17.30
N GLN A 40 -30.97 34.50 16.26
CA GLN A 40 -31.06 33.78 14.97
C GLN A 40 -29.69 33.67 14.28
N PHE A 41 -28.87 34.72 14.31
CA PHE A 41 -27.51 34.66 13.78
C PHE A 41 -26.61 33.71 14.58
N ASP A 42 -26.64 33.78 15.91
CA ASP A 42 -25.86 32.87 16.76
C ASP A 42 -26.23 31.41 16.52
N SER A 43 -27.53 31.12 16.35
CA SER A 43 -28.01 29.79 15.98
C SER A 43 -27.48 29.34 14.62
N GLY A 44 -27.58 30.20 13.60
CA GLY A 44 -27.05 29.92 12.26
C GLY A 44 -25.54 29.67 12.26
N ILE A 45 -24.78 30.48 13.01
CA ILE A 45 -23.32 30.32 13.17
C ILE A 45 -23.00 29.00 13.86
N SER A 46 -23.76 28.61 14.88
CA SER A 46 -23.60 27.34 15.59
C SER A 46 -23.83 26.14 14.66
N ILE A 47 -24.87 26.19 13.82
CA ILE A 47 -25.16 25.14 12.82
C ILE A 47 -24.00 24.99 11.83
N VAL A 48 -23.53 26.10 11.25
CA VAL A 48 -22.42 26.10 10.28
C VAL A 48 -21.13 25.62 10.95
N SER A 49 -20.82 26.10 12.14
CA SER A 49 -19.62 25.72 12.89
C SER A 49 -19.63 24.25 13.27
N GLY A 50 -20.78 23.72 13.72
CA GLY A 50 -20.96 22.30 14.03
C GLY A 50 -20.78 21.42 12.79
N PHE A 51 -21.29 21.84 11.65
CA PHE A 51 -21.07 21.11 10.40
C PHE A 51 -19.61 21.17 9.92
N ARG A 52 -18.95 22.32 10.00
CA ARG A 52 -17.50 22.44 9.70
C ARG A 52 -16.66 21.56 10.63
N SER A 53 -17.01 21.47 11.91
CA SER A 53 -16.36 20.57 12.86
C SER A 53 -16.52 19.10 12.44
N ARG A 54 -17.73 18.68 12.05
CA ARG A 54 -17.98 17.32 11.52
C ARG A 54 -17.14 17.04 10.26
N LEU A 55 -17.07 18.00 9.33
CA LEU A 55 -16.22 17.85 8.14
C LEU A 55 -14.74 17.74 8.51
N GLY A 56 -14.24 18.55 9.44
CA GLY A 56 -12.86 18.46 9.92
C GLY A 56 -12.55 17.09 10.57
N ALA A 57 -13.47 16.55 11.36
CA ALA A 57 -13.32 15.22 11.93
C ALA A 57 -13.30 14.12 10.85
N MET A 58 -14.13 14.25 9.82
CA MET A 58 -14.11 13.31 8.68
C MET A 58 -12.84 13.44 7.84
N GLN A 59 -12.33 14.66 7.64
CA GLN A 59 -11.04 14.91 6.98
C GLN A 59 -9.90 14.26 7.75
N ASN A 60 -9.83 14.45 9.08
CA ASN A 60 -8.81 13.81 9.91
C ASN A 60 -8.90 12.26 9.83
N ARG A 61 -10.10 11.69 9.86
CA ARG A 61 -10.27 10.24 9.66
C ARG A 61 -9.84 9.78 8.27
N LEU A 62 -10.09 10.58 7.23
CA LEU A 62 -9.65 10.29 5.87
C LEU A 62 -8.12 10.33 5.74
N GLU A 63 -7.48 11.34 6.31
CA GLU A 63 -6.01 11.45 6.36
C GLU A 63 -5.41 10.23 7.07
N HIS A 64 -5.92 9.88 8.25
CA HIS A 64 -5.46 8.68 8.97
C HIS A 64 -5.71 7.38 8.20
N ALA A 65 -6.86 7.23 7.54
CA ALA A 65 -7.14 6.05 6.73
C ALA A 65 -6.20 5.95 5.52
N LEU A 66 -5.85 7.08 4.91
CA LEU A 66 -4.91 7.17 3.81
C LEU A 66 -3.49 6.82 4.27
N ASP A 67 -3.05 7.33 5.42
CA ASP A 67 -1.74 7.02 6.00
C ASP A 67 -1.61 5.53 6.32
N ILE A 68 -2.64 4.92 6.92
CA ILE A 68 -2.68 3.48 7.18
C ILE A 68 -2.63 2.70 5.87
N SER A 69 -3.40 3.09 4.85
CA SER A 69 -3.39 2.42 3.55
C SER A 69 -2.03 2.50 2.85
N ASN A 70 -1.31 3.62 3.00
CA ASN A 70 0.04 3.75 2.47
C ASN A 70 1.03 2.85 3.21
N LEU A 71 0.96 2.79 4.54
CA LEU A 71 1.77 1.87 5.34
C LEU A 71 1.50 0.41 4.99
N ASP A 72 0.23 0.03 4.81
CA ASP A 72 -0.14 -1.33 4.39
C ASP A 72 0.40 -1.66 3.00
N SER A 73 0.33 -0.71 2.06
CA SER A 73 0.92 -0.84 0.73
C SER A 73 2.44 -1.04 0.80
N GLU A 74 3.14 -0.21 1.58
CA GLU A 74 4.59 -0.32 1.77
C GLU A 74 4.99 -1.67 2.41
N ASN A 75 4.26 -2.10 3.45
CA ASN A 75 4.46 -3.38 4.10
C ASN A 75 4.23 -4.56 3.14
N THR A 76 3.22 -4.46 2.28
CA THR A 76 2.90 -5.47 1.26
C THR A 76 3.99 -5.53 0.20
N ILE A 77 4.41 -4.38 -0.34
CA ILE A 77 5.50 -4.29 -1.33
C ILE A 77 6.81 -4.82 -0.75
N SER A 78 7.15 -4.47 0.50
CA SER A 78 8.33 -4.96 1.20
C SER A 78 8.30 -6.49 1.37
N SER A 79 7.13 -7.03 1.71
CA SER A 79 6.94 -8.47 1.84
C SER A 79 6.98 -9.19 0.49
N GLU A 80 6.40 -8.60 -0.56
CA GLU A 80 6.49 -9.11 -1.93
C GLU A 80 7.94 -9.13 -2.40
N ALA A 81 8.70 -8.04 -2.16
CA ALA A 81 10.12 -7.96 -2.50
C ALA A 81 10.92 -9.07 -1.80
N ARG A 82 10.72 -9.28 -0.49
CA ARG A 82 11.35 -10.39 0.25
C ARG A 82 11.02 -11.76 -0.34
N ILE A 83 9.76 -11.99 -0.70
CA ILE A 83 9.32 -13.26 -1.31
C ILE A 83 9.97 -13.44 -2.68
N ARG A 84 9.95 -12.39 -3.53
CA ARG A 84 10.56 -12.40 -4.86
C ARG A 84 12.06 -12.67 -4.80
N ASP A 85 12.76 -12.03 -3.87
CA ASP A 85 14.20 -12.22 -3.67
C ASP A 85 14.52 -13.65 -3.19
N ALA A 86 13.72 -14.21 -2.28
CA ALA A 86 13.88 -15.59 -1.83
C ALA A 86 13.66 -16.61 -2.97
N VAL A 87 12.66 -16.38 -3.82
CA VAL A 87 12.40 -17.20 -5.00
C VAL A 87 13.55 -17.07 -6.01
N CYS A 88 14.04 -15.86 -6.26
CA CYS A 88 15.19 -15.60 -7.13
C CYS A 88 16.46 -16.30 -6.62
N ALA A 89 16.75 -16.20 -5.32
CA ALA A 89 17.88 -16.87 -4.70
C ALA A 89 17.80 -18.40 -4.86
N LYS A 90 16.61 -18.98 -4.66
CA LYS A 90 16.39 -20.42 -4.86
C LYS A 90 16.65 -20.85 -6.31
N GLU A 91 16.19 -20.06 -7.28
CA GLU A 91 16.41 -20.32 -8.70
C GLU A 91 17.90 -20.21 -9.07
N ILE A 92 18.59 -19.16 -8.60
CA ILE A 92 20.03 -18.99 -8.79
C ILE A 92 20.82 -20.16 -8.20
N ILE A 93 20.45 -20.66 -7.02
CA ILE A 93 21.08 -21.83 -6.40
C ILE A 93 20.87 -23.09 -7.28
N SER A 94 19.66 -23.28 -7.82
CA SER A 94 19.34 -24.40 -8.71
C SER A 94 20.16 -24.35 -10.01
N ILE A 95 20.23 -23.18 -10.64
CA ILE A 95 21.03 -22.93 -11.85
C ILE A 95 22.52 -23.14 -11.57
N SER A 96 23.02 -22.62 -10.44
CA SER A 96 24.41 -22.76 -10.02
C SER A 96 24.76 -24.23 -9.75
N ARG A 97 23.91 -24.97 -9.02
CA ARG A 97 24.09 -26.39 -8.75
C ARG A 97 24.14 -27.21 -10.05
N SER A 98 23.24 -26.93 -10.98
CA SER A 98 23.21 -27.59 -12.29
C SER A 98 24.45 -27.27 -13.12
N SER A 99 24.91 -26.02 -13.08
CA SER A 99 26.14 -25.58 -13.75
C SER A 99 27.40 -26.23 -13.16
N ILE A 100 27.49 -26.32 -11.83
CA ILE A 100 28.59 -26.99 -11.14
C ILE A 100 28.57 -28.49 -11.45
N LEU A 101 27.41 -29.14 -11.41
CA LEU A 101 27.27 -30.56 -11.75
C LEU A 101 27.70 -30.85 -13.19
N SER A 102 27.32 -29.99 -14.13
CA SER A 102 27.74 -30.09 -15.53
C SER A 102 29.26 -29.93 -15.67
N LYS A 103 29.86 -28.92 -15.04
CA LYS A 103 31.33 -28.71 -15.03
C LYS A 103 32.07 -29.90 -14.38
N ALA A 104 31.55 -30.43 -13.27
CA ALA A 104 32.10 -31.60 -12.59
C ALA A 104 32.00 -32.86 -13.47
N SER A 105 30.89 -33.06 -14.18
CA SER A 105 30.70 -34.19 -15.09
C SER A 105 31.70 -34.15 -16.25
N ILE A 106 31.96 -32.97 -16.82
CA ILE A 106 32.98 -32.77 -17.87
C ILE A 106 34.38 -33.03 -17.32
N ALA A 107 34.70 -32.55 -16.11
CA ALA A 107 35.99 -32.78 -15.45
C ALA A 107 36.20 -34.26 -15.11
N MET A 108 35.18 -34.94 -14.57
CA MET A 108 35.21 -36.38 -14.28
C MET A 108 35.36 -37.21 -15.55
N LEU A 109 34.65 -36.88 -16.64
CA LEU A 109 34.80 -37.54 -17.93
C LEU A 109 36.23 -37.36 -18.47
N SER A 110 36.81 -36.17 -18.33
CA SER A 110 38.20 -35.89 -18.70
C SER A 110 39.20 -36.69 -17.85
N GLN A 111 38.98 -36.80 -16.54
CA GLN A 111 39.82 -37.58 -15.62
C GLN A 111 39.72 -39.09 -15.89
N ALA A 112 38.51 -39.61 -16.12
CA ALA A 112 38.27 -41.00 -16.49
C ALA A 112 38.92 -41.37 -17.83
N ARG A 113 39.03 -40.43 -18.77
CA ARG A 113 39.78 -40.63 -20.04
C ARG A 113 41.30 -40.62 -19.86
N LYS A 114 41.83 -40.01 -18.79
CA LYS A 114 43.28 -39.97 -18.49
C LYS A 114 43.78 -41.23 -17.79
N GLN A 115 42.96 -41.86 -16.95
CA GLN A 115 43.29 -43.12 -16.28
C GLN A 115 43.74 -44.26 -17.23
N PRO A 116 43.04 -44.59 -18.34
CA PRO A 116 43.44 -45.69 -19.22
C PRO A 116 44.76 -45.40 -19.98
N LYS A 117 45.10 -44.12 -20.23
CA LYS A 117 46.39 -43.76 -20.88
C LYS A 117 47.60 -43.98 -19.97
N MET A 118 47.40 -43.89 -18.66
CA MET A 118 48.44 -44.14 -17.66
C MET A 118 48.74 -45.64 -17.55
N VAL A 119 47.69 -46.48 -17.58
CA VAL A 119 47.82 -47.94 -17.59
C VAL A 119 48.48 -48.43 -18.89
N LEU A 120 48.17 -47.83 -20.05
CA LEU A 120 48.84 -48.13 -21.31
C LEU A 120 50.33 -47.71 -21.36
N HIS A 121 50.75 -46.75 -20.53
CA HIS A 121 52.16 -46.45 -20.32
C HIS A 121 52.83 -47.52 -19.44
N LEU A 122 52.16 -47.98 -18.39
CA LEU A 122 52.66 -49.05 -17.52
C LEU A 122 52.76 -50.41 -18.25
N LEU A 123 51.81 -50.73 -19.14
CA LEU A 123 51.85 -51.94 -19.99
C LEU A 123 52.84 -51.88 -21.16
N ARG A 124 53.42 -50.71 -21.47
CA ARG A 124 54.51 -50.57 -22.46
C ARG A 124 55.89 -50.40 -21.82
N ALA A 125 55.94 -50.06 -20.52
CA ALA A 125 57.15 -49.84 -19.75
C ALA A 125 57.47 -50.99 -18.76
N SER A 126 56.70 -52.08 -18.82
CA SER A 126 57.03 -53.40 -18.25
C SER A 126 57.14 -54.42 -19.37
#